data_AF-A0A7C1KZB5-F1
#
_entry.id   AF-A0A7C1KZB5-F1
#
_cell.length_a   1.000
_cell.length_b   1.000
_cell.length_c   1.000
_cell.angle_alpha   90.00
_cell.angle_beta   90.00
_cell.angle_gamma   90.00
#
_symmetry.space_group_name_H-M   'P 1'
#
loop_
_entity.id
_entity.type
_entity.pdbx_description
1 polymer ?
#
loop_
_entity_poly.entity_id
_entity_poly.type
_entity_poly.pdbx_seq_one_letter_code
_entity_poly.pdbx_strand_id
1 'polypeptide(L)'
;MIEGEEIEEVISGYAEPAVGVLGSHSALEIAHGAREEGMKTVVICQKGREEVYSKHYKNLFDTVIVLDKFSDLADEEVQERLR
;
A
#
# COMPACT_ATOMS: atom_id res chain seq x y z
N MET A 1 -10.21 1.83 19.16
CA MET A 1 -9.05 0.94 19.31
C MET A 1 -9.35 -0.23 18.41
N ILE A 2 -8.38 -0.71 17.62
CA ILE A 2 -8.58 -1.89 16.78
C ILE A 2 -8.18 -3.09 17.64
N GLU A 3 -9.10 -4.02 17.84
CA GLU A 3 -8.89 -5.23 18.63
C GLU A 3 -8.18 -6.31 17.79
N GLY A 4 -7.49 -7.23 18.47
CA GLY A 4 -6.77 -8.32 17.80
C GLY A 4 -7.71 -9.23 16.99
N GLU A 5 -8.90 -9.51 17.50
CA GLU A 5 -9.92 -10.32 16.82
C GLU A 5 -10.37 -9.70 15.49
N GLU A 6 -10.50 -8.37 15.43
CA GLU A 6 -10.85 -7.64 14.20
C GLU A 6 -9.74 -7.79 13.14
N ILE A 7 -8.48 -7.78 13.56
CA ILE A 7 -7.33 -7.98 12.66
C ILE A 7 -7.31 -9.42 12.14
N GLU A 8 -7.51 -10.40 13.02
CA GLU A 8 -7.56 -11.83 12.63
C GLU A 8 -8.69 -12.11 11.64
N GLU A 9 -9.87 -11.53 11.85
CA GLU A 9 -11.01 -11.66 10.94
C GLU A 9 -10.66 -11.13 9.55
N VAL A 10 -10.07 -9.93 9.46
CA VAL A 10 -9.65 -9.33 8.18
C VAL A 10 -8.59 -10.19 7.49
N ILE A 11 -7.54 -10.60 8.21
CA ILE A 11 -6.45 -11.41 7.65
C ILE A 11 -6.96 -12.76 7.13
N SER A 12 -7.95 -13.36 7.79
CA SER A 12 -8.51 -14.65 7.38
C SER A 12 -9.14 -14.65 5.98
N GLY A 13 -9.51 -13.47 5.46
CA GLY A 13 -10.05 -13.29 4.11
C GLY A 13 -9.01 -13.29 2.98
N TYR A 14 -7.71 -13.18 3.30
CA TYR A 14 -6.65 -13.07 2.29
C TYR A 14 -6.08 -14.43 1.89
N ALA A 15 -6.11 -14.73 0.59
CA ALA A 15 -5.39 -15.88 0.04
C ALA A 15 -3.91 -15.56 -0.26
N GLU A 16 -3.62 -14.35 -0.74
CA GLU A 16 -2.27 -13.89 -1.11
C GLU A 16 -2.13 -12.40 -0.73
N PRO A 17 -1.65 -12.08 0.48
CA PRO A 17 -1.52 -10.69 0.92
C PRO A 17 -0.39 -9.97 0.18
N ALA A 18 -0.52 -8.65 0.07
CA ALA A 18 0.49 -7.75 -0.49
C ALA A 18 1.00 -6.77 0.57
N VAL A 19 2.21 -6.25 0.39
CA VAL A 19 2.77 -5.20 1.26
C VAL A 19 2.35 -3.83 0.70
N GLY A 20 1.43 -3.17 1.39
CA GLY A 20 1.00 -1.80 1.12
C GLY A 20 1.80 -0.77 1.92
N VAL A 21 2.23 0.31 1.29
CA VAL A 21 2.94 1.41 1.96
C VAL A 21 2.51 2.79 1.44
N LEU A 22 2.47 3.78 2.32
CA LEU A 22 2.34 5.17 1.91
C LEU A 22 3.59 5.63 1.14
N GLY A 23 3.39 6.21 -0.03
CA GLY A 23 4.41 6.80 -0.89
C GLY A 23 5.05 8.04 -0.25
N SER A 24 5.92 7.81 0.73
CA SER A 24 6.65 8.81 1.49
C SER A 24 8.01 8.25 1.98
N HIS A 25 8.46 8.72 3.16
CA HIS A 25 9.71 8.48 3.88
C HIS A 25 10.52 7.24 3.47
N SER A 26 9.97 6.02 3.64
CA SER A 26 10.69 4.75 3.46
C SER A 26 10.00 3.78 2.51
N ALA A 27 9.18 4.29 1.60
CA ALA A 27 8.38 3.46 0.70
C ALA A 27 9.24 2.59 -0.24
N LEU A 28 10.38 3.11 -0.67
CA LEU A 28 11.27 2.40 -1.60
C LEU A 28 11.98 1.22 -0.92
N GLU A 29 12.47 1.42 0.29
CA GLU A 29 13.14 0.39 1.08
C GLU A 29 12.17 -0.72 1.48
N ILE A 30 10.95 -0.35 1.91
CA ILE A 30 9.90 -1.32 2.25
C ILE A 30 9.54 -2.17 1.03
N ALA A 31 9.34 -1.54 -0.13
CA ALA A 31 8.97 -2.26 -1.35
C ALA A 31 10.13 -3.12 -1.90
N HIS A 32 11.37 -2.66 -1.72
CA HIS A 32 12.55 -3.44 -2.07
C HIS A 32 12.61 -4.74 -1.26
N GLY A 33 12.55 -4.64 0.08
CA GLY A 33 12.58 -5.81 0.95
C GLY A 33 11.40 -6.76 0.72
N ALA A 34 10.19 -6.22 0.56
CA ALA A 34 9.01 -7.02 0.24
C ALA A 34 9.17 -7.82 -1.07
N ARG A 35 9.79 -7.22 -2.10
CA ARG A 35 10.07 -7.90 -3.36
C ARG A 35 11.18 -8.94 -3.25
N GLU A 36 12.21 -8.70 -2.45
CA GLU A 36 13.24 -9.71 -2.16
C GLU A 36 12.64 -10.97 -1.52
N GLU A 37 11.61 -10.79 -0.70
CA GLU A 37 10.83 -11.88 -0.07
C GLU A 37 9.70 -12.43 -0.98
N GLY A 38 9.61 -11.97 -2.24
CA GLY A 38 8.64 -12.47 -3.21
C GLY A 38 7.20 -11.99 -3.02
N MET A 39 6.97 -10.97 -2.20
CA MET A 39 5.64 -10.40 -1.98
C MET A 39 5.27 -9.37 -3.06
N LYS A 40 3.98 -9.27 -3.37
CA LYS A 40 3.44 -8.17 -4.18
C LYS A 40 3.50 -6.87 -3.40
N THR A 41 3.73 -5.76 -4.08
CA THR A 41 3.89 -4.44 -3.46
C THR A 41 2.91 -3.42 -4.00
N VAL A 42 2.34 -2.64 -3.07
CA VAL A 42 1.37 -1.58 -3.36
C VAL A 42 1.86 -0.28 -2.74
N VAL A 43 1.80 0.82 -3.49
CA VAL A 43 2.07 2.16 -2.95
C VAL A 43 0.88 3.08 -3.11
N ILE A 44 0.53 3.74 -2.01
CA ILE A 44 -0.53 4.75 -1.96
C ILE A 44 0.12 6.12 -1.88
N CYS A 45 -0.05 6.93 -2.91
CA CYS A 45 0.59 8.24 -3.02
C CYS A 45 -0.43 9.33 -3.30
N GLN A 46 -0.06 10.57 -2.99
CA GLN A 46 -0.87 11.74 -3.29
C GLN A 46 -0.57 12.25 -4.70
N LYS A 47 -1.59 12.75 -5.41
CA LYS A 47 -1.42 13.45 -6.69
C LYS A 47 -0.33 14.52 -6.59
N GLY A 48 0.54 14.54 -7.61
CA GLY A 48 1.75 15.36 -7.68
C GLY A 48 2.99 14.73 -7.02
N ARG A 49 2.90 13.54 -6.43
CA ARG A 49 4.02 12.82 -5.78
C ARG A 49 4.23 11.40 -6.32
N GLU A 50 3.40 10.98 -7.26
CA GLU A 50 3.35 9.63 -7.81
C GLU A 50 4.49 9.30 -8.79
N GLU A 51 5.17 10.30 -9.37
CA GLU A 51 6.17 10.05 -10.42
C GLU A 51 7.36 9.24 -9.92
N VAL A 52 7.77 9.45 -8.67
CA VAL A 52 8.82 8.65 -8.02
C VAL A 52 8.47 7.17 -8.10
N TYR A 53 7.22 6.81 -7.80
CA TYR A 53 6.79 5.42 -7.70
C TYR A 53 6.32 4.83 -9.03
N SER A 54 5.62 5.62 -9.86
CA SER A 54 5.01 5.17 -11.12
C SER A 54 5.95 5.22 -12.33
N LYS A 55 7.00 6.05 -12.27
CA LYS A 55 7.97 6.23 -13.36
C LYS A 55 9.37 5.81 -12.94
N HIS A 56 9.94 6.43 -11.91
CA HIS A 56 11.36 6.26 -11.58
C HIS A 56 11.66 4.92 -10.91
N TYR A 57 10.77 4.45 -10.04
CA TYR A 57 10.90 3.20 -9.29
C TYR A 57 9.74 2.24 -9.56
N LYS A 58 9.19 2.27 -10.77
CA LYS A 58 8.07 1.41 -11.19
C LYS A 58 8.36 -0.08 -10.98
N ASN A 59 9.63 -0.48 -11.08
CA ASN A 59 10.05 -1.86 -10.86
C ASN A 59 9.88 -2.34 -9.40
N LEU A 60 9.67 -1.43 -8.45
CA LEU A 60 9.48 -1.78 -7.05
C LEU A 60 8.00 -1.95 -6.66
N PHE A 61 7.06 -1.53 -7.49
CA PHE A 61 5.63 -1.50 -7.16
C PHE A 61 4.79 -2.21 -8.21
N ASP A 62 4.03 -3.22 -7.80
CA ASP A 62 3.07 -3.90 -8.68
C ASP A 62 1.81 -3.05 -8.89
N THR A 63 1.40 -2.30 -7.86
CA THR A 63 0.24 -1.40 -7.92
C THR A 63 0.58 -0.02 -7.36
N VAL A 64 0.15 1.03 -8.07
CA VAL A 64 0.23 2.42 -7.63
C VAL A 64 -1.19 2.97 -7.49
N ILE A 65 -1.58 3.34 -6.28
CA ILE A 65 -2.85 4.00 -5.98
C ILE A 65 -2.56 5.49 -5.77
N VAL A 66 -3.29 6.34 -6.47
CA VAL A 66 -3.14 7.80 -6.37
C VAL A 66 -4.40 8.39 -5.75
N LEU A 67 -4.24 9.04 -4.60
CA LEU A 67 -5.29 9.78 -3.89
C LEU A 67 -5.16 11.29 -4.14
N ASP A 68 -6.24 12.05 -3.97
CA ASP A 68 -6.19 13.51 -4.03
C ASP A 68 -5.40 14.10 -2.85
N LYS A 69 -5.61 13.57 -1.64
CA LYS A 69 -4.82 13.88 -0.44
C LYS A 69 -4.49 12.62 0.35
N PHE A 70 -3.42 12.66 1.13
CA PHE A 70 -3.10 11.56 2.06
C PHE A 70 -4.16 11.34 3.14
N SER A 71 -4.90 12.39 3.53
CA SER A 71 -6.01 12.27 4.49
C SER A 71 -7.09 11.31 4.03
N ASP A 72 -7.30 11.22 2.72
CA ASP A 72 -8.36 10.44 2.09
C ASP A 72 -8.08 8.93 2.23
N LEU A 73 -6.88 8.55 2.70
CA LEU A 73 -6.57 7.16 3.04
C LEU A 73 -7.55 6.61 4.09
N ALA A 74 -8.00 7.44 5.03
CA ALA A 74 -8.91 7.01 6.10
C ALA A 74 -10.38 6.92 5.66
N ASP A 75 -10.70 7.31 4.43
CA ASP A 75 -12.06 7.24 3.92
C ASP A 75 -12.50 5.77 3.76
N GLU A 76 -13.75 5.47 4.11
CA GLU A 76 -14.28 4.10 4.08
C GLU A 76 -14.15 3.45 2.70
N GLU A 77 -14.45 4.19 1.63
CA GLU A 77 -14.31 3.71 0.25
C GLU A 77 -12.86 3.33 -0.10
N VAL A 78 -11.88 4.10 0.40
CA VAL A 78 -10.45 3.80 0.18
C VAL A 78 -10.02 2.60 1.01
N GLN A 79 -10.48 2.51 2.27
CA GLN A 79 -10.20 1.36 3.13
C GLN A 79 -10.79 0.06 2.56
N GLU A 80 -12.02 0.09 2.03
CA GLU A 80 -12.64 -1.06 1.35
C GLU A 80 -11.86 -1.48 0.10
N ARG A 81 -11.37 -0.51 -0.67
CA ARG A 81 -10.53 -0.80 -1.85
C ARG A 81 -9.17 -1.42 -1.50
N LEU A 82 -8.66 -1.16 -0.30
CA LEU A 82 -7.39 -1.73 0.19
C LEU A 82 -7.58 -3.12 0.83
N ARG A 83 -8.82 -3.55 1.05
CA ARG A 83 -9.13 -4.89 1.52
C ARG A 83 -9.02 -5.91 0.39
#